data_AF-A0A518EZ60-F1
#
_entry.id   AF-A0A518EZ60-F1
#
_cell.length_a   1.000
_cell.length_b   1.000
_cell.length_c   1.000
_cell.angle_alpha   90.00
_cell.angle_beta   90.00
_cell.angle_gamma   90.00
#
_symmetry.space_group_name_H-M   'P 1'
#
loop_
_entity.id
_entity.type
_entity.pdbx_description
1 polymer ?
#
loop_
_entity_poly.entity_id
_entity_poly.type
_entity_poly.pdbx_seq_one_letter_code
_entity_poly.pdbx_strand_id
1 'polypeptide(L)'
;MRDHLTLSLSLLLLLGAATAGSVSALVPAFSASAGDPMVEKAVGRIAEVEAAEKALAAGDKKKAELLLNQLGWATKRLNAVVQQSTPEWKAAMKRHNEVLKKLETKRDAKPAPAPSSPPATPPATPPTGGNGTGTPPKPAPPKPAPPKPAPSTGKVYDHEKVVRLHEDVNRAFENAKAIPIKFFLDANRVNGMKKEIAGFRERLAAFPESHENVQVVQGNIDLYENSVNGVLEKIAADRAAEPVVTQKLDGLMDKYSDENFPTRIEPPYSETQIRAWATELHLRRTKKIPEDLAWLQSVEGNLAVKPGRVASLANALTGTETRKINESERYVVDGLDGFAADGVRVAEDLLQIDPGDENKMQQHVLGEGQLARNMEMLATMRHRAEMARILDKTLERENPPSRDAQVQKMDLAKGHLEELAKIGLAEMRMPKAASTSEELRNAAEETLKKKDYEVGEWTRLVISGDLREHKKREGWIDFDTVTTSVTFYDYEWKEFFVTTAEPIGDETWLFFNRLRFYTSGDSTTPLNRWILADRIKTTPILPENLDK
;
A
#
# COMPACT_ATOMS: atom_id res chain seq x y z
N MET A 1 47.66 -27.93 12.74
CA MET A 1 47.16 -27.89 11.35
C MET A 1 46.23 -26.67 11.29
N ARG A 2 46.70 -25.44 11.02
CA ARG A 2 47.02 -24.83 9.70
C ARG A 2 45.89 -25.17 8.70
N ASP A 3 45.03 -24.24 8.26
CA ASP A 3 45.34 -22.96 7.62
C ASP A 3 44.18 -21.91 7.60
N HIS A 4 44.59 -20.62 7.61
CA HIS A 4 44.10 -19.38 6.96
C HIS A 4 42.60 -19.21 6.58
N LEU A 5 41.84 -18.18 7.00
CA LEU A 5 41.95 -16.70 6.94
C LEU A 5 41.73 -16.11 5.52
N THR A 6 40.53 -15.55 5.26
CA THR A 6 40.33 -14.43 4.32
C THR A 6 39.04 -13.66 4.61
N LEU A 7 39.20 -12.44 5.13
CA LEU A 7 38.27 -11.31 5.07
C LEU A 7 38.20 -10.78 3.63
N SER A 8 37.06 -10.22 3.22
CA SER A 8 37.05 -9.07 2.29
C SER A 8 35.82 -8.20 2.48
N LEU A 9 36.08 -7.06 3.09
CA LEU A 9 35.26 -5.85 3.15
C LEU A 9 35.72 -4.95 2.00
N SER A 10 34.83 -4.39 1.18
CA SER A 10 35.15 -3.20 0.38
C SER A 10 33.90 -2.41 -0.01
N LEU A 11 33.87 -1.21 0.56
CA LEU A 11 33.05 -0.05 0.27
C LEU A 11 33.80 0.80 -0.79
N LEU A 12 33.14 1.31 -1.83
CA LEU A 12 33.55 2.59 -2.45
C LEU A 12 32.43 3.22 -3.31
N LEU A 13 32.12 4.48 -2.99
CA LEU A 13 31.46 5.46 -3.87
C LEU A 13 32.37 5.86 -5.04
N LEU A 14 31.81 6.20 -6.21
CA LEU A 14 31.83 7.57 -6.77
C LEU A 14 31.05 7.74 -8.09
N LEU A 15 30.49 8.94 -8.24
CA LEU A 15 29.93 9.60 -9.42
C LEU A 15 30.91 9.71 -10.62
N GLY A 16 30.37 9.79 -11.85
CA GLY A 16 30.82 10.80 -12.83
C GLY A 16 30.96 10.41 -14.31
N ALA A 17 30.05 10.96 -15.12
CA ALA A 17 30.23 11.47 -16.51
C ALA A 17 30.39 10.52 -17.73
N ALA A 18 29.33 10.53 -18.55
CA ALA A 18 29.23 10.61 -20.02
C ALA A 18 30.40 10.15 -20.94
N THR A 19 30.11 9.28 -21.92
CA THR A 19 29.93 9.65 -23.36
C THR A 19 29.70 8.41 -24.24
N ALA A 20 28.83 8.59 -25.24
CA ALA A 20 28.64 7.92 -26.53
C ALA A 20 29.22 6.51 -26.79
N GLY A 21 28.34 5.59 -27.22
CA GLY A 21 28.74 4.34 -27.86
C GLY A 21 27.56 3.44 -28.19
N SER A 22 26.97 3.63 -29.37
CA SER A 22 25.89 2.81 -29.92
C SER A 22 26.30 1.35 -30.11
N VAL A 23 25.55 0.40 -29.53
CA VAL A 23 25.46 -0.99 -30.02
C VAL A 23 24.02 -1.48 -29.88
N SER A 24 23.47 -1.89 -31.01
CA SER A 24 22.13 -2.43 -31.24
C SER A 24 21.76 -3.59 -30.32
N ALA A 25 20.54 -3.52 -29.77
CA ALA A 25 19.79 -4.69 -29.35
C ALA A 25 18.35 -4.57 -29.89
N LEU A 26 17.90 -5.62 -30.56
CA LEU A 26 16.60 -5.78 -31.20
C LEU A 26 15.45 -5.33 -30.29
N VAL A 27 14.69 -4.34 -30.77
CA VAL A 27 13.34 -4.03 -30.30
C VAL A 27 12.38 -4.47 -31.41
N PRO A 28 11.32 -5.23 -31.11
CA PRO A 28 10.31 -5.58 -32.11
C PRO A 28 9.69 -4.29 -32.64
N ALA A 29 9.62 -4.18 -33.96
CA ALA A 29 8.99 -3.07 -34.66
C ALA A 29 7.54 -2.91 -34.17
N PHE A 30 7.29 -1.86 -33.39
CA PHE A 30 5.95 -1.33 -33.21
C PHE A 30 5.54 -0.70 -34.54
N SER A 31 4.58 -1.36 -35.19
CA SER A 31 3.89 -0.87 -36.37
C SER A 31 3.39 0.56 -36.16
N ALA A 32 3.56 1.38 -37.20
CA ALA A 32 3.01 2.72 -37.32
C ALA A 32 1.56 2.79 -36.85
N SER A 33 1.24 3.82 -36.06
CA SER A 33 -0.11 4.12 -35.60
C SER A 33 -1.07 4.21 -36.78
N ALA A 34 -1.97 3.24 -36.89
CA ALA A 34 -3.17 3.41 -37.71
C ALA A 34 -3.93 4.64 -37.17
N GLY A 35 -4.16 5.65 -38.01
CA GLY A 35 -4.92 6.83 -37.64
C GLY A 35 -6.33 6.45 -37.16
N ASP A 36 -6.95 7.31 -36.33
CA ASP A 36 -8.30 7.06 -35.83
C ASP A 36 -9.28 6.80 -37.00
N PRO A 37 -9.94 5.63 -37.06
CA PRO A 37 -10.80 5.25 -38.17
C PRO A 37 -12.00 6.18 -38.36
N MET A 38 -12.38 6.97 -37.34
CA MET A 38 -13.39 8.01 -37.46
C MET A 38 -12.86 9.25 -38.19
N VAL A 39 -11.58 9.60 -38.00
CA VAL A 39 -10.92 10.68 -38.76
C VAL A 39 -10.81 10.27 -40.23
N GLU A 40 -10.39 9.05 -40.53
CA GLU A 40 -10.28 8.54 -41.91
C GLU A 40 -11.64 8.56 -42.64
N LYS A 41 -12.70 8.05 -41.99
CA LYS A 41 -14.06 8.07 -42.54
C LYS A 41 -14.60 9.49 -42.74
N ALA A 42 -14.30 10.41 -41.81
CA ALA A 42 -14.68 11.81 -41.95
C ALA A 42 -13.94 12.48 -43.12
N VAL A 43 -12.64 12.23 -43.28
CA VAL A 43 -11.82 12.75 -44.37
C VAL A 43 -12.33 12.27 -45.73
N GLY A 44 -12.68 10.99 -45.86
CA GLY A 44 -13.29 10.45 -47.08
C GLY A 44 -14.59 11.17 -47.45
N ARG A 45 -15.48 11.37 -46.48
CA ARG A 45 -16.74 12.09 -46.72
C ARG A 45 -16.53 13.57 -47.03
N ILE A 46 -15.59 14.24 -46.38
CA ILE A 46 -15.24 15.65 -46.66
C ILE A 46 -14.73 15.77 -48.10
N ALA A 47 -13.90 14.82 -48.57
CA ALA A 47 -13.38 14.82 -49.93
C ALA A 47 -14.48 14.62 -50.99
N GLU A 48 -15.45 13.73 -50.74
CA GLU A 48 -16.62 13.54 -51.61
C GLU A 48 -17.45 14.82 -51.73
N VAL A 49 -17.76 15.47 -50.60
CA VAL A 49 -18.53 16.71 -50.57
C VAL A 49 -17.76 17.85 -51.23
N GLU A 50 -16.45 17.94 -51.02
CA GLU A 50 -15.58 18.92 -51.68
C GLU A 50 -15.53 18.74 -53.21
N ALA A 51 -15.52 17.49 -53.69
CA ALA A 51 -15.59 17.22 -55.12
C ALA A 51 -16.96 17.64 -55.71
N ALA A 52 -18.05 17.33 -55.01
CA ALA A 52 -19.40 17.70 -55.43
C ALA A 52 -19.66 19.22 -55.35
N GLU A 53 -19.04 19.90 -54.39
CA GLU A 53 -19.10 21.36 -54.23
C GLU A 53 -18.58 22.09 -55.48
N LYS A 54 -17.54 21.56 -56.15
CA LYS A 54 -17.01 22.16 -57.39
C LYS A 54 -18.04 22.22 -58.51
N ALA A 55 -18.94 21.24 -58.57
CA ALA A 55 -20.02 21.18 -59.56
C ALA A 55 -21.29 21.92 -59.12
N LEU A 56 -21.33 22.46 -57.89
CA LEU A 56 -22.47 23.21 -57.37
C LEU A 56 -22.53 24.62 -57.98
N ALA A 57 -23.63 24.92 -58.66
CA ALA A 57 -23.93 26.25 -59.17
C ALA A 57 -24.32 27.22 -58.02
N ALA A 58 -23.91 28.48 -58.13
CA ALA A 58 -24.28 29.53 -57.19
C ALA A 58 -25.81 29.72 -57.16
N GLY A 59 -26.41 29.67 -55.97
CA GLY A 59 -27.84 29.81 -55.74
C GLY A 59 -28.66 28.51 -55.83
N ASP A 60 -28.06 27.35 -56.11
CA ASP A 60 -28.75 26.03 -56.07
C ASP A 60 -28.93 25.55 -54.62
N LYS A 61 -29.90 26.16 -53.93
CA LYS A 61 -30.14 25.93 -52.49
C LYS A 61 -30.43 24.48 -52.14
N LYS A 62 -31.19 23.77 -52.99
CA LYS A 62 -31.60 22.37 -52.73
C LYS A 62 -30.41 21.42 -52.77
N LYS A 63 -29.51 21.57 -53.75
CA LYS A 63 -28.28 20.75 -53.80
C LYS A 63 -27.28 21.17 -52.74
N ALA A 64 -27.19 22.47 -52.42
CA ALA A 64 -26.34 22.95 -51.33
C ALA A 64 -26.77 22.37 -49.98
N GLU A 65 -28.06 22.33 -49.66
CA GLU A 65 -28.59 21.71 -48.44
C GLU A 65 -28.33 20.20 -48.37
N LEU A 66 -28.41 19.48 -49.49
CA LEU A 66 -28.05 18.07 -49.54
C LEU A 66 -26.57 17.85 -49.19
N LEU A 67 -25.68 18.66 -49.76
CA LEU A 67 -24.24 18.61 -49.48
C LEU A 67 -23.90 19.03 -48.04
N LEU A 68 -24.60 20.02 -47.49
CA LEU A 68 -24.47 20.42 -46.08
C LEU A 68 -24.92 19.30 -45.13
N ASN A 69 -25.99 18.59 -45.45
CA ASN A 69 -26.43 17.43 -44.66
C ASN A 69 -25.41 16.27 -44.72
N GLN A 70 -24.80 16.03 -45.88
CA GLN A 70 -23.72 15.06 -46.03
C GLN A 70 -22.45 15.49 -45.26
N LEU A 71 -22.12 16.79 -45.26
CA LEU A 71 -21.01 17.33 -44.47
C LEU A 71 -21.30 17.23 -42.95
N GLY A 72 -22.55 17.42 -42.53
CA GLY A 72 -23.00 17.25 -41.14
C GLY A 72 -22.78 15.84 -40.59
N TRP A 73 -22.77 14.82 -41.46
CA TRP A 73 -22.35 13.47 -41.08
C TRP A 73 -20.85 13.41 -40.71
N ALA A 74 -19.99 14.09 -41.48
CA ALA A 74 -18.56 14.17 -41.18
C ALA A 74 -18.30 14.95 -39.88
N THR A 75 -19.08 16.01 -39.60
CA THR A 75 -19.01 16.75 -38.32
C THR A 75 -19.26 15.83 -37.12
N LYS A 76 -20.30 14.98 -37.19
CA LYS A 76 -20.63 14.04 -36.13
C LYS A 76 -19.50 13.04 -35.86
N ARG A 77 -18.78 12.62 -36.90
CA ARG A 77 -17.65 11.68 -36.78
C ARG A 77 -16.41 12.37 -36.22
N LEU A 78 -16.07 13.59 -36.67
CA LEU A 78 -14.97 14.36 -36.09
C LEU A 78 -15.21 14.68 -34.61
N ASN A 79 -16.44 15.01 -34.21
CA ASN A 79 -16.78 15.27 -32.81
C ASN A 79 -16.78 14.01 -31.92
N ALA A 80 -16.87 12.82 -32.51
CA ALA A 80 -16.83 11.55 -31.81
C ALA A 80 -15.41 10.99 -31.61
N VAL A 81 -14.38 11.64 -32.16
CA VAL A 81 -12.97 11.26 -32.00
C VAL A 81 -12.53 11.51 -30.56
N VAL A 82 -11.89 10.51 -29.94
CA VAL A 82 -11.49 10.53 -28.52
C VAL A 82 -10.35 11.53 -28.27
N GLN A 83 -9.43 11.67 -29.22
CA GLN A 83 -8.29 12.60 -29.14
C GLN A 83 -8.39 13.68 -30.22
N GLN A 84 -9.07 14.78 -29.92
CA GLN A 84 -9.27 15.90 -30.85
C GLN A 84 -8.04 16.82 -31.00
N SER A 85 -6.91 16.47 -30.38
CA SER A 85 -5.68 17.27 -30.42
C SER A 85 -4.68 16.80 -31.48
N THR A 86 -4.94 15.67 -32.14
CA THR A 86 -4.01 15.07 -33.11
C THR A 86 -3.87 15.91 -34.38
N PRO A 87 -2.70 15.86 -35.05
CA PRO A 87 -2.49 16.57 -36.31
C PRO A 87 -3.52 16.22 -37.40
N GLU A 88 -3.92 14.96 -37.48
CA GLU A 88 -4.84 14.44 -38.49
C GLU A 88 -6.26 14.98 -38.26
N TRP A 89 -6.71 15.01 -37.00
CA TRP A 89 -8.01 15.57 -36.64
C TRP A 89 -8.04 17.08 -36.94
N LYS A 90 -6.99 17.82 -36.56
CA LYS A 90 -6.90 19.27 -36.83
C LYS A 90 -6.92 19.58 -38.32
N ALA A 91 -6.21 18.79 -39.13
CA ALA A 91 -6.22 18.93 -40.58
C ALA A 91 -7.61 18.63 -41.18
N ALA A 92 -8.27 17.56 -40.72
CA ALA A 92 -9.62 17.20 -41.16
C ALA A 92 -10.66 18.26 -40.77
N MET A 93 -10.62 18.77 -39.54
CA MET A 93 -11.54 19.79 -39.05
C MET A 93 -11.34 21.14 -39.77
N LYS A 94 -10.09 21.51 -40.07
CA LYS A 94 -9.80 22.70 -40.89
C LYS A 94 -10.41 22.56 -42.29
N ARG A 95 -10.17 21.43 -42.96
CA ARG A 95 -10.71 21.15 -44.30
C ARG A 95 -12.25 21.13 -44.31
N HIS A 96 -12.85 20.53 -43.29
CA HIS A 96 -14.30 20.55 -43.09
C HIS A 96 -14.87 21.97 -43.06
N ASN A 97 -14.29 22.85 -42.24
CA ASN A 97 -14.77 24.23 -42.09
C ASN A 97 -14.60 25.06 -43.37
N GLU A 98 -13.54 24.81 -44.13
CA GLU A 98 -13.33 25.45 -45.44
C GLU A 98 -14.41 25.05 -46.45
N VAL A 99 -14.76 23.75 -46.51
CA VAL A 99 -15.83 23.25 -47.40
C VAL A 99 -17.21 23.76 -46.96
N LEU A 100 -17.48 23.79 -45.64
CA LEU A 100 -18.71 24.34 -45.07
C LEU A 100 -18.92 25.79 -45.52
N LYS A 101 -17.88 26.63 -45.38
CA LYS A 101 -17.93 28.05 -45.77
C LYS A 101 -18.18 28.22 -47.27
N LYS A 102 -17.57 27.39 -48.12
CA LYS A 102 -17.80 27.43 -49.58
C LYS A 102 -19.25 27.07 -49.94
N LEU A 103 -19.79 26.02 -49.32
CA LEU A 103 -21.17 25.59 -49.53
C LEU A 103 -22.20 26.63 -49.07
N GLU A 104 -21.99 27.24 -47.91
CA GLU A 104 -22.85 28.33 -47.40
C GLU A 104 -22.79 29.54 -48.33
N THR A 105 -21.59 29.93 -48.78
CA THR A 105 -21.41 31.04 -49.72
C THR A 105 -22.14 30.77 -51.05
N LYS A 106 -22.05 29.54 -51.58
CA LYS A 106 -22.75 29.16 -52.82
C LYS A 106 -24.26 29.03 -52.64
N ARG A 107 -24.73 28.57 -51.48
CA ARG A 107 -26.16 28.52 -51.14
C ARG A 107 -26.79 29.92 -51.11
N ASP A 108 -26.04 30.87 -50.54
CA ASP A 108 -26.53 32.22 -50.26
C ASP A 108 -26.25 33.22 -51.42
N ALA A 109 -25.51 32.79 -52.44
CA ALA A 109 -25.29 33.56 -53.66
C ALA A 109 -26.56 33.67 -54.54
N LYS A 110 -26.76 34.83 -55.17
CA LYS A 110 -27.86 35.07 -56.12
C LYS A 110 -27.60 34.28 -57.42
N PRO A 111 -28.59 33.55 -57.98
CA PRO A 111 -28.41 32.82 -59.24
C PRO A 111 -27.97 33.76 -60.36
N ALA A 112 -26.96 33.37 -61.14
CA ALA A 112 -26.55 34.12 -62.33
C ALA A 112 -27.69 34.18 -63.35
N PRO A 113 -27.95 35.33 -64.01
CA PRO A 113 -28.99 35.43 -65.03
C PRO A 113 -28.68 34.51 -66.22
N ALA A 114 -29.70 33.82 -66.72
CA ALA A 114 -29.60 32.97 -67.90
C ALA A 114 -29.13 33.81 -69.12
N PRO A 115 -28.24 33.28 -69.98
CA PRO A 115 -27.88 33.97 -71.22
C PRO A 115 -29.11 34.11 -72.11
N SER A 116 -29.45 35.37 -72.39
CA SER A 116 -30.49 35.81 -73.32
C SER A 116 -30.21 35.33 -74.75
N SER A 117 -31.20 34.68 -75.38
CA SER A 117 -31.19 34.37 -76.81
C SER A 117 -31.10 35.65 -77.66
N PRO A 118 -30.29 35.70 -78.74
CA PRO A 118 -30.35 36.78 -79.73
C PRO A 118 -31.27 36.45 -80.94
N PRO A 119 -31.79 37.45 -81.67
CA PRO A 119 -32.78 37.32 -82.76
C PRO A 119 -32.16 37.14 -84.17
N ALA A 120 -33.02 36.99 -85.20
CA ALA A 120 -32.87 36.17 -86.41
C ALA A 120 -32.40 36.81 -87.75
N THR A 121 -32.09 35.93 -88.74
CA THR A 121 -32.12 35.99 -90.25
C THR A 121 -30.96 36.61 -91.08
N PRO A 122 -30.82 36.36 -92.44
CA PRO A 122 -30.53 35.11 -93.24
C PRO A 122 -29.48 35.41 -94.39
N PRO A 123 -29.38 34.76 -95.60
CA PRO A 123 -29.67 33.39 -96.11
C PRO A 123 -28.49 32.70 -96.90
N ALA A 124 -28.58 31.38 -97.16
CA ALA A 124 -28.23 30.73 -98.45
C ALA A 124 -28.71 29.25 -98.51
N THR A 125 -29.43 28.95 -99.60
CA THR A 125 -30.10 27.72 -100.10
C THR A 125 -29.11 26.73 -100.80
N PRO A 126 -29.53 25.62 -101.47
CA PRO A 126 -30.47 24.51 -101.16
C PRO A 126 -29.80 23.12 -101.45
N PRO A 127 -30.49 21.94 -101.47
CA PRO A 127 -31.44 21.52 -102.53
C PRO A 127 -32.76 20.92 -101.97
N THR A 128 -33.94 21.29 -102.48
CA THR A 128 -34.70 20.77 -103.65
C THR A 128 -35.40 19.42 -103.44
N GLY A 129 -36.74 19.47 -103.52
CA GLY A 129 -37.67 18.35 -103.72
C GLY A 129 -38.66 18.19 -102.55
N GLY A 130 -39.96 18.44 -102.64
CA GLY A 130 -40.85 18.71 -103.77
C GLY A 130 -42.24 18.13 -103.45
N ASN A 131 -43.14 19.01 -103.00
CA ASN A 131 -44.61 19.00 -103.05
C ASN A 131 -45.46 17.77 -102.65
N GLY A 132 -46.47 18.04 -101.80
CA GLY A 132 -47.67 17.23 -101.64
C GLY A 132 -48.60 17.72 -100.54
N THR A 133 -49.56 18.56 -100.90
CA THR A 133 -50.63 19.19 -100.10
C THR A 133 -51.67 18.21 -99.51
N GLY A 134 -52.21 18.51 -98.31
CA GLY A 134 -53.50 17.97 -97.85
C GLY A 134 -53.79 18.13 -96.35
N THR A 135 -54.82 18.90 -96.00
CA THR A 135 -55.58 18.87 -94.71
C THR A 135 -57.04 18.51 -95.04
N PRO A 136 -57.92 18.17 -94.08
CA PRO A 136 -57.92 17.18 -92.97
C PRO A 136 -59.13 16.19 -93.14
N PRO A 137 -59.52 15.32 -92.17
CA PRO A 137 -60.66 15.67 -91.29
C PRO A 137 -60.73 14.99 -89.89
N LYS A 138 -61.47 15.62 -88.96
CA LYS A 138 -62.21 15.04 -87.79
C LYS A 138 -63.68 14.81 -88.26
N PRO A 139 -64.65 14.11 -87.60
CA PRO A 139 -64.72 13.51 -86.24
C PRO A 139 -65.54 12.19 -86.06
N ALA A 140 -65.58 11.63 -84.82
CA ALA A 140 -66.81 11.10 -84.17
C ALA A 140 -66.55 10.62 -82.70
N PRO A 141 -67.40 10.97 -81.71
CA PRO A 141 -67.60 10.29 -80.40
C PRO A 141 -69.03 9.64 -80.35
N PRO A 142 -69.58 9.09 -79.22
CA PRO A 142 -69.06 8.56 -77.95
C PRO A 142 -69.63 7.16 -77.54
N LYS A 143 -69.14 6.54 -76.46
CA LYS A 143 -69.94 5.63 -75.60
C LYS A 143 -69.48 5.65 -74.13
N PRO A 144 -70.38 5.70 -73.13
CA PRO A 144 -70.04 5.91 -71.72
C PRO A 144 -69.76 4.60 -70.96
N ALA A 145 -68.86 4.66 -69.97
CA ALA A 145 -68.63 3.59 -68.99
C ALA A 145 -68.94 4.10 -67.55
N PRO A 146 -69.57 3.28 -66.69
CA PRO A 146 -70.16 3.67 -65.40
C PRO A 146 -69.21 3.43 -64.19
N PRO A 147 -69.71 3.51 -62.95
CA PRO A 147 -69.35 4.49 -61.92
C PRO A 147 -68.09 4.17 -61.08
N LYS A 148 -67.55 5.23 -60.48
CA LYS A 148 -66.47 5.24 -59.48
C LYS A 148 -66.74 4.28 -58.30
N PRO A 149 -65.86 3.32 -57.99
CA PRO A 149 -65.92 2.57 -56.74
C PRO A 149 -65.47 3.44 -55.56
N ALA A 150 -66.19 3.37 -54.45
CA ALA A 150 -65.78 3.92 -53.17
C ALA A 150 -64.45 3.28 -52.70
N PRO A 151 -63.55 4.02 -52.02
CA PRO A 151 -62.30 3.45 -51.53
C PRO A 151 -62.59 2.44 -50.42
N SER A 152 -62.06 1.22 -50.57
CA SER A 152 -62.02 0.24 -49.50
C SER A 152 -61.09 0.75 -48.39
N THR A 153 -61.56 0.67 -47.16
CA THR A 153 -60.79 0.96 -45.92
C THR A 153 -59.86 -0.19 -45.56
N GLY A 154 -59.14 -0.76 -46.54
CA GLY A 154 -58.13 -1.79 -46.31
C GLY A 154 -56.76 -1.16 -46.21
N LYS A 155 -56.06 -1.33 -45.08
CA LYS A 155 -54.62 -1.02 -44.99
C LYS A 155 -53.91 -1.77 -46.14
N VAL A 156 -53.14 -1.08 -46.97
CA VAL A 156 -52.40 -1.69 -48.09
C VAL A 156 -50.97 -1.95 -47.63
N TYR A 157 -50.49 -3.18 -47.85
CA TYR A 157 -49.10 -3.52 -47.58
C TYR A 157 -48.17 -2.93 -48.64
N ASP A 158 -47.12 -2.22 -48.20
CA ASP A 158 -46.09 -1.61 -49.03
C ASP A 158 -44.72 -2.10 -48.54
N HIS A 159 -44.13 -3.01 -49.31
CA HIS A 159 -42.90 -3.70 -48.92
C HIS A 159 -41.73 -2.73 -48.70
N GLU A 160 -41.52 -1.76 -49.59
CA GLU A 160 -40.40 -0.82 -49.48
C GLU A 160 -40.49 0.06 -48.23
N LYS A 161 -41.71 0.51 -47.90
CA LYS A 161 -41.91 1.34 -46.70
C LYS A 161 -41.71 0.56 -45.41
N VAL A 162 -42.13 -0.71 -45.37
CA VAL A 162 -41.90 -1.58 -44.21
C VAL A 162 -40.41 -1.91 -44.03
N VAL A 163 -39.67 -2.17 -45.13
CA VAL A 163 -38.21 -2.38 -45.08
C VAL A 163 -37.48 -1.13 -44.59
N ARG A 164 -37.83 0.06 -45.09
CA ARG A 164 -37.23 1.32 -44.59
C ARG A 164 -37.53 1.55 -43.11
N LEU A 165 -38.75 1.25 -42.66
CA LEU A 165 -39.10 1.35 -41.23
C LEU A 165 -38.29 0.36 -40.39
N HIS A 166 -38.10 -0.87 -40.86
CA HIS A 166 -37.23 -1.86 -40.22
C HIS A 166 -35.79 -1.33 -40.05
N GLU A 167 -35.20 -0.79 -41.12
CA GLU A 167 -33.85 -0.21 -41.09
C GLU A 167 -33.74 1.00 -40.15
N ASP A 168 -34.76 1.85 -40.10
CA ASP A 168 -34.82 3.00 -39.19
C ASP A 168 -34.87 2.52 -37.73
N VAL A 169 -35.73 1.55 -37.41
CA VAL A 169 -35.87 0.97 -36.07
C VAL A 169 -34.56 0.31 -35.63
N ASN A 170 -33.95 -0.52 -36.47
CA ASN A 170 -32.69 -1.19 -36.13
C ASN A 170 -31.57 -0.17 -35.90
N ARG A 171 -31.50 0.88 -36.72
CA ARG A 171 -30.50 1.94 -36.55
C ARG A 171 -30.69 2.71 -35.25
N ALA A 172 -31.93 3.04 -34.89
CA ALA A 172 -32.25 3.68 -33.62
C ALA A 172 -31.89 2.78 -32.42
N PHE A 173 -32.21 1.49 -32.52
CA PHE A 173 -31.88 0.51 -31.49
C PHE A 173 -30.36 0.34 -31.29
N GLU A 174 -29.60 0.15 -32.37
CA GLU A 174 -28.14 0.04 -32.29
C GLU A 174 -27.49 1.33 -31.77
N ASN A 175 -28.02 2.50 -32.15
CA ASN A 175 -27.57 3.76 -31.57
C ASN A 175 -27.83 3.82 -30.07
N ALA A 176 -29.00 3.36 -29.60
CA ALA A 176 -29.36 3.37 -28.19
C ALA A 176 -28.47 2.43 -27.35
N LYS A 177 -28.12 1.25 -27.88
CA LYS A 177 -27.16 0.33 -27.24
C LYS A 177 -25.78 0.97 -27.02
N ALA A 178 -25.36 1.84 -27.93
CA ALA A 178 -24.08 2.52 -27.83
C ALA A 178 -24.07 3.69 -26.82
N ILE A 179 -25.22 4.08 -26.26
CA ILE A 179 -25.32 5.21 -25.32
C ILE A 179 -24.89 4.75 -23.92
N PRO A 180 -23.88 5.37 -23.30
CA PRO A 180 -23.54 5.11 -21.90
C PRO A 180 -24.72 5.40 -20.96
N ILE A 181 -24.95 4.52 -19.98
CA ILE A 181 -26.15 4.57 -19.11
C ILE A 181 -26.32 5.94 -18.43
N LYS A 182 -25.22 6.64 -18.07
CA LYS A 182 -25.28 7.98 -17.47
C LYS A 182 -26.10 9.00 -18.27
N PHE A 183 -26.21 8.84 -19.59
CA PHE A 183 -27.00 9.74 -20.45
C PHE A 183 -28.50 9.43 -20.44
N PHE A 184 -28.92 8.30 -19.87
CA PHE A 184 -30.34 8.00 -19.59
C PHE A 184 -30.86 8.74 -18.34
N LEU A 185 -29.98 9.43 -17.60
CA LEU A 185 -30.39 10.33 -16.52
C LEU A 185 -30.97 11.66 -17.06
N ASP A 186 -30.72 11.99 -18.33
CA ASP A 186 -31.28 13.17 -18.99
C ASP A 186 -32.71 12.89 -19.48
N ALA A 187 -33.68 13.55 -18.83
CA ALA A 187 -35.09 13.41 -19.16
C ALA A 187 -35.41 13.78 -20.61
N ASN A 188 -34.72 14.75 -21.21
CA ASN A 188 -34.98 15.15 -22.60
C ASN A 188 -34.58 14.05 -23.58
N ARG A 189 -33.46 13.37 -23.32
CA ARG A 189 -33.00 12.25 -24.13
C ARG A 189 -33.92 11.05 -24.01
N VAL A 190 -34.34 10.70 -22.80
CA VAL A 190 -35.30 9.62 -22.56
C VAL A 190 -36.64 9.91 -23.24
N ASN A 191 -37.15 11.14 -23.10
CA ASN A 191 -38.38 11.56 -23.77
C ASN A 191 -38.25 11.55 -25.30
N GLY A 192 -37.08 11.91 -25.83
CA GLY A 192 -36.76 11.80 -27.25
C GLY A 192 -36.84 10.37 -27.76
N MET A 193 -36.21 9.42 -27.06
CA MET A 193 -36.27 7.99 -27.41
C MET A 193 -37.69 7.44 -27.31
N LYS A 194 -38.44 7.79 -26.26
CA LYS A 194 -39.86 7.40 -26.13
C LYS A 194 -40.72 7.96 -27.28
N LYS A 195 -40.48 9.21 -27.68
CA LYS A 195 -41.17 9.83 -28.82
C LYS A 195 -40.81 9.16 -30.15
N GLU A 196 -39.55 8.79 -30.34
CA GLU A 196 -39.08 8.06 -31.52
C GLU A 196 -39.72 6.67 -31.63
N ILE A 197 -39.77 5.91 -30.52
CA ILE A 197 -40.48 4.63 -30.42
C ILE A 197 -41.97 4.79 -30.74
N ALA A 198 -42.64 5.78 -30.15
CA ALA A 198 -44.04 6.07 -30.43
C ALA A 198 -44.28 6.41 -31.92
N GLY A 199 -43.36 7.18 -32.52
CA GLY A 199 -43.39 7.49 -33.95
C GLY A 199 -43.19 6.26 -34.85
N PHE A 200 -42.37 5.30 -34.45
CA PHE A 200 -42.25 4.02 -35.16
C PHE A 200 -43.53 3.19 -35.07
N ARG A 201 -44.17 3.12 -33.88
CA ARG A 201 -45.47 2.45 -33.70
C ARG A 201 -46.56 3.10 -34.56
N GLU A 202 -46.62 4.43 -34.60
CA GLU A 202 -47.57 5.18 -35.42
C GLU A 202 -47.36 4.90 -36.93
N ARG A 203 -46.10 4.91 -37.40
CA ARG A 203 -45.77 4.57 -38.80
C ARG A 203 -46.12 3.13 -39.14
N LEU A 204 -45.92 2.19 -38.21
CA LEU A 204 -46.24 0.78 -38.41
C LEU A 204 -47.76 0.54 -38.49
N ALA A 205 -48.55 1.30 -37.73
CA ALA A 205 -50.01 1.18 -37.69
C ALA A 205 -50.71 1.43 -39.04
N ALA A 206 -50.03 2.07 -40.00
CA ALA A 206 -50.53 2.27 -41.36
C ALA A 206 -50.59 0.96 -42.20
N PHE A 207 -49.94 -0.13 -41.75
CA PHE A 207 -49.83 -1.40 -42.47
C PHE A 207 -50.69 -2.53 -41.85
N PRO A 208 -51.00 -3.60 -42.60
CA PRO A 208 -51.74 -4.75 -42.08
C PRO A 208 -50.96 -5.52 -41.01
N GLU A 209 -51.50 -5.59 -39.79
CA GLU A 209 -50.86 -6.23 -38.63
C GLU A 209 -50.64 -7.74 -38.80
N SER A 210 -51.46 -8.40 -39.63
CA SER A 210 -51.34 -9.83 -39.91
C SER A 210 -50.21 -10.19 -40.88
N HIS A 211 -49.51 -9.20 -41.46
CA HIS A 211 -48.42 -9.45 -42.40
C HIS A 211 -47.11 -9.76 -41.67
N GLU A 212 -46.41 -10.83 -42.06
CA GLU A 212 -45.17 -11.33 -41.42
C GLU A 212 -44.11 -10.24 -41.21
N ASN A 213 -43.75 -9.48 -42.26
CA ASN A 213 -42.77 -8.38 -42.14
C ASN A 213 -43.22 -7.25 -41.21
N VAL A 214 -44.52 -6.98 -41.07
CA VAL A 214 -45.04 -5.99 -40.12
C VAL A 214 -44.85 -6.50 -38.69
N GLN A 215 -45.05 -7.80 -38.44
CA GLN A 215 -44.79 -8.45 -37.16
C GLN A 215 -43.29 -8.46 -36.79
N VAL A 216 -42.39 -8.65 -37.75
CA VAL A 216 -40.94 -8.54 -37.53
C VAL A 216 -40.55 -7.13 -37.07
N VAL A 217 -41.08 -6.09 -37.75
CA VAL A 217 -40.82 -4.70 -37.35
C VAL A 217 -41.43 -4.39 -35.99
N GLN A 218 -42.63 -4.91 -35.70
CA GLN A 218 -43.26 -4.80 -34.38
C GLN A 218 -42.34 -5.37 -33.28
N GLY A 219 -41.83 -6.59 -33.47
CA GLY A 219 -40.90 -7.22 -32.53
C GLY A 219 -39.61 -6.43 -32.30
N ASN A 220 -39.06 -5.79 -33.34
CA ASN A 220 -37.87 -4.95 -33.19
C ASN A 220 -38.16 -3.64 -32.45
N ILE A 221 -39.35 -3.05 -32.64
CA ILE A 221 -39.79 -1.90 -31.84
C ILE A 221 -39.93 -2.31 -30.38
N ASP A 222 -40.52 -3.48 -30.11
CA ASP A 222 -40.67 -4.01 -28.74
C ASP A 222 -39.31 -4.27 -28.08
N LEU A 223 -38.33 -4.83 -28.81
CA LEU A 223 -36.96 -5.00 -28.32
C LEU A 223 -36.28 -3.68 -27.97
N TYR A 224 -36.46 -2.66 -28.82
CA TYR A 224 -35.92 -1.33 -28.55
C TYR A 224 -36.56 -0.71 -27.30
N GLU A 225 -37.88 -0.75 -27.20
CA GLU A 225 -38.61 -0.22 -26.04
C GLU A 225 -38.24 -0.95 -24.74
N ASN A 226 -38.18 -2.28 -24.77
CA ASN A 226 -37.77 -3.09 -23.62
C ASN A 226 -36.34 -2.78 -23.18
N SER A 227 -35.42 -2.52 -24.11
CA SER A 227 -34.05 -2.14 -23.78
C SER A 227 -33.98 -0.77 -23.08
N VAL A 228 -34.75 0.22 -23.55
CA VAL A 228 -34.81 1.54 -22.91
C VAL A 228 -35.44 1.42 -21.52
N ASN A 229 -36.56 0.70 -21.42
CA ASN A 229 -37.25 0.51 -20.15
C ASN A 229 -36.40 -0.26 -19.13
N GLY A 230 -35.68 -1.31 -19.54
CA GLY A 230 -34.77 -2.05 -18.65
C GLY A 230 -33.65 -1.19 -18.07
N VAL A 231 -33.11 -0.24 -18.85
CA VAL A 231 -32.12 0.73 -18.33
C VAL A 231 -32.77 1.69 -17.33
N LEU A 232 -34.00 2.16 -17.59
CA LEU A 232 -34.74 3.03 -16.67
C LEU A 232 -35.10 2.31 -15.36
N GLU A 233 -35.49 1.04 -15.44
CA GLU A 233 -35.74 0.17 -14.29
C GLU A 233 -34.47 -0.01 -13.46
N LYS A 234 -33.32 -0.26 -14.09
CA LYS A 234 -32.02 -0.31 -13.39
C LYS A 234 -31.74 1.01 -12.67
N ILE A 235 -31.92 2.15 -13.34
CA ILE A 235 -31.69 3.47 -12.72
C ILE A 235 -32.62 3.69 -11.52
N ALA A 236 -33.89 3.30 -11.63
CA ALA A 236 -34.85 3.38 -10.54
C ALA A 236 -34.46 2.48 -9.36
N ALA A 237 -34.02 1.25 -9.63
CA ALA A 237 -33.53 0.31 -8.62
C ALA A 237 -32.25 0.83 -7.93
N ASP A 238 -31.29 1.36 -8.69
CA ASP A 238 -30.05 1.95 -8.16
C ASP A 238 -30.36 3.12 -7.22
N ARG A 239 -31.30 4.01 -7.61
CA ARG A 239 -31.76 5.14 -6.78
C ARG A 239 -32.49 4.69 -5.52
N ALA A 240 -33.32 3.66 -5.62
CA ALA A 240 -34.01 3.10 -4.45
C ALA A 240 -33.01 2.48 -3.45
N ALA A 241 -31.92 1.89 -3.94
CA ALA A 241 -30.86 1.32 -3.11
C ALA A 241 -29.88 2.37 -2.56
N GLU A 242 -29.81 3.58 -3.14
CA GLU A 242 -28.84 4.63 -2.79
C GLU A 242 -28.73 4.91 -1.28
N PRO A 243 -29.82 5.04 -0.50
CA PRO A 243 -29.70 5.35 0.92
C PRO A 243 -29.02 4.23 1.71
N VAL A 244 -29.36 2.97 1.42
CA VAL A 244 -28.80 1.79 2.10
C VAL A 244 -27.33 1.59 1.72
N VAL A 245 -27.00 1.77 0.44
CA VAL A 245 -25.61 1.68 -0.03
C VAL A 245 -24.77 2.80 0.58
N THR A 246 -25.29 4.03 0.61
CA THR A 246 -24.60 5.18 1.21
C THR A 246 -24.36 4.97 2.70
N GLN A 247 -25.38 4.54 3.45
CA GLN A 247 -25.25 4.24 4.88
C GLN A 247 -24.17 3.17 5.15
N LYS A 248 -24.12 2.11 4.33
CA LYS A 248 -23.10 1.08 4.48
C LYS A 248 -21.70 1.58 4.09
N LEU A 249 -21.57 2.43 3.06
CA LEU A 249 -20.29 3.07 2.74
C LEU A 249 -19.79 3.94 3.89
N ASP A 250 -20.67 4.73 4.52
CA ASP A 250 -20.31 5.55 5.69
C ASP A 250 -19.85 4.66 6.86
N GLY A 251 -20.57 3.57 7.11
CA GLY A 251 -20.19 2.57 8.12
C GLY A 251 -18.85 1.88 7.83
N LEU A 252 -18.51 1.63 6.56
CA LEU A 252 -17.19 1.11 6.19
C LEU A 252 -16.08 2.15 6.36
N MET A 253 -16.33 3.41 6.04
CA MET A 253 -15.37 4.49 6.29
C MET A 253 -15.05 4.63 7.78
N ASP A 254 -16.07 4.54 8.63
CA ASP A 254 -15.88 4.55 10.08
C ASP A 254 -15.15 3.29 10.58
N LYS A 255 -15.60 2.09 10.18
CA LYS A 255 -15.01 0.79 10.57
C LYS A 255 -13.50 0.69 10.32
N TYR A 256 -13.01 1.32 9.24
CA TYR A 256 -11.61 1.33 8.83
C TYR A 256 -10.92 2.68 9.03
N SER A 257 -11.47 3.53 9.90
CA SER A 257 -10.79 4.73 10.36
C SER A 257 -9.54 4.38 11.18
N ASP A 258 -8.60 5.32 11.29
CA ASP A 258 -7.40 5.14 12.11
C ASP A 258 -7.74 4.91 13.60
N GLU A 259 -8.82 5.54 14.09
CA GLU A 259 -9.29 5.40 15.48
C GLU A 259 -9.82 3.98 15.78
N ASN A 260 -10.37 3.31 14.77
CA ASN A 260 -10.90 1.96 14.87
C ASN A 260 -9.88 0.88 14.48
N PHE A 261 -8.65 1.25 14.13
CA PHE A 261 -7.58 0.28 13.88
C PHE A 261 -7.04 -0.29 15.20
N PRO A 262 -6.79 -1.60 15.32
CA PRO A 262 -6.28 -2.20 16.55
C PRO A 262 -4.96 -1.54 16.96
N THR A 263 -4.96 -0.92 18.15
CA THR A 263 -3.75 -0.29 18.68
C THR A 263 -2.64 -1.31 18.81
N ARG A 264 -1.45 -0.94 18.33
CA ARG A 264 -0.26 -1.77 18.46
C ARG A 264 0.05 -2.01 19.94
N ILE A 265 0.28 -3.27 20.30
CA ILE A 265 0.67 -3.65 21.66
C ILE A 265 2.17 -3.42 21.88
N GLU A 266 2.54 -3.08 23.11
CA GLU A 266 3.93 -2.82 23.52
C GLU A 266 4.30 -3.67 24.76
N PRO A 267 5.60 -3.95 24.99
CA PRO A 267 6.04 -4.63 26.21
C PRO A 267 5.71 -3.84 27.49
N PRO A 268 5.53 -4.52 28.65
CA PRO A 268 5.51 -5.97 28.81
C PRO A 268 4.24 -6.61 28.25
N TYR A 269 4.40 -7.70 27.50
CA TYR A 269 3.27 -8.38 26.86
C TYR A 269 2.53 -9.28 27.84
N SER A 270 1.20 -9.15 27.88
CA SER A 270 0.32 -10.15 28.49
C SER A 270 -0.33 -11.04 27.44
N GLU A 271 -0.71 -12.25 27.85
CA GLU A 271 -1.46 -13.19 26.99
C GLU A 271 -2.77 -12.57 26.49
N THR A 272 -3.51 -11.89 27.38
CA THR A 272 -4.78 -11.25 27.01
C THR A 272 -4.58 -10.20 25.92
N GLN A 273 -3.55 -9.35 26.02
CA GLN A 273 -3.25 -8.34 25.01
C GLN A 273 -2.88 -8.98 23.67
N ILE A 274 -1.98 -9.97 23.66
CA ILE A 274 -1.56 -10.65 22.42
C ILE A 274 -2.75 -11.33 21.75
N ARG A 275 -3.56 -12.09 22.51
CA ARG A 275 -4.72 -12.79 21.95
C ARG A 275 -5.74 -11.83 21.36
N ALA A 276 -6.09 -10.77 22.08
CA ALA A 276 -7.07 -9.80 21.61
C ALA A 276 -6.60 -9.10 20.33
N TRP A 277 -5.36 -8.59 20.35
CA TRP A 277 -4.79 -7.89 19.20
C TRP A 277 -4.60 -8.80 17.98
N ALA A 278 -3.99 -9.98 18.16
CA ALA A 278 -3.73 -10.92 17.07
C ALA A 278 -5.03 -11.49 16.46
N THR A 279 -6.04 -11.78 17.30
CA THR A 279 -7.36 -12.25 16.83
C THR A 279 -8.02 -11.20 15.95
N GLU A 280 -8.00 -9.93 16.36
CA GLU A 280 -8.64 -8.87 15.59
C GLU A 280 -7.89 -8.60 14.26
N LEU A 281 -6.55 -8.63 14.26
CA LEU A 281 -5.78 -8.53 13.01
C LEU A 281 -6.05 -9.69 12.07
N HIS A 282 -6.03 -10.93 12.59
CA HIS A 282 -6.32 -12.12 11.81
C HIS A 282 -7.74 -12.06 11.23
N LEU A 283 -8.74 -11.74 12.05
CA LEU A 283 -10.14 -11.61 11.63
C LEU A 283 -10.34 -10.50 10.57
N ARG A 284 -9.62 -9.37 10.70
CA ARG A 284 -9.64 -8.31 9.68
C ARG A 284 -9.13 -8.82 8.35
N ARG A 285 -7.96 -9.48 8.36
CA ARG A 285 -7.30 -10.00 7.16
C ARG A 285 -8.11 -11.11 6.48
N THR A 286 -8.54 -12.11 7.24
CA THR A 286 -9.10 -13.34 6.66
C THR A 286 -10.59 -13.28 6.40
N LYS A 287 -11.32 -12.39 7.08
CA LYS A 287 -12.79 -12.32 6.99
C LYS A 287 -13.32 -10.92 6.65
N LYS A 288 -13.07 -9.91 7.49
CA LYS A 288 -13.74 -8.60 7.37
C LYS A 288 -13.40 -7.90 6.05
N ILE A 289 -12.11 -7.80 5.71
CA ILE A 289 -11.67 -7.13 4.48
C ILE A 289 -12.19 -7.86 3.22
N PRO A 290 -12.04 -9.20 3.09
CA PRO A 290 -12.63 -9.93 1.96
C PRO A 290 -14.14 -9.76 1.81
N GLU A 291 -14.91 -9.85 2.90
CA GLU A 291 -16.38 -9.69 2.88
C GLU A 291 -16.77 -8.26 2.45
N ASP A 292 -16.09 -7.24 2.96
CA ASP A 292 -16.37 -5.85 2.61
C ASP A 292 -15.95 -5.52 1.18
N LEU A 293 -14.84 -6.09 0.69
CA LEU A 293 -14.41 -5.98 -0.71
C LEU A 293 -15.41 -6.63 -1.67
N ALA A 294 -15.89 -7.84 -1.36
CA ALA A 294 -16.91 -8.51 -2.16
C ALA A 294 -18.21 -7.69 -2.21
N TRP A 295 -18.58 -7.07 -1.09
CA TRP A 295 -19.72 -6.16 -1.07
C TRP A 295 -19.48 -4.91 -1.91
N LEU A 296 -18.29 -4.27 -1.82
CA LEU A 296 -17.95 -3.10 -2.64
C LEU A 296 -18.00 -3.42 -4.14
N GLN A 297 -17.51 -4.59 -4.55
CA GLN A 297 -17.61 -5.09 -5.93
C GLN A 297 -19.06 -5.23 -6.38
N SER A 298 -19.96 -5.70 -5.50
CA SER A 298 -21.38 -5.85 -5.82
C SER A 298 -22.11 -4.52 -6.08
N VAL A 299 -21.58 -3.39 -5.57
CA VAL A 299 -22.19 -2.05 -5.68
C VAL A 299 -21.42 -1.09 -6.59
N GLU A 300 -20.30 -1.51 -7.18
CA GLU A 300 -19.46 -0.68 -8.06
C GLU A 300 -20.24 -0.11 -9.26
N GLY A 301 -21.20 -0.86 -9.77
CA GLY A 301 -22.06 -0.47 -10.90
C GLY A 301 -23.32 0.33 -10.53
N ASN A 302 -23.51 0.71 -9.26
CA ASN A 302 -24.64 1.52 -8.84
C ASN A 302 -24.46 2.97 -9.30
N LEU A 303 -25.36 3.45 -10.15
CA LEU A 303 -25.26 4.77 -10.79
C LEU A 303 -25.71 5.93 -9.90
N ALA A 304 -26.45 5.64 -8.83
CA ALA A 304 -26.92 6.64 -7.89
C ALA A 304 -25.83 7.05 -6.89
N VAL A 305 -24.83 6.18 -6.68
CA VAL A 305 -23.71 6.44 -5.78
C VAL A 305 -22.51 6.96 -6.57
N LYS A 306 -21.74 7.88 -5.96
CA LYS A 306 -20.49 8.40 -6.56
C LYS A 306 -19.48 7.25 -6.76
N PRO A 307 -19.08 6.90 -8.00
CA PRO A 307 -18.16 5.78 -8.25
C PRO A 307 -16.80 5.93 -7.54
N GLY A 308 -16.32 7.18 -7.41
CA GLY A 308 -15.09 7.48 -6.70
C GLY A 308 -15.11 7.08 -5.22
N ARG A 309 -16.28 7.05 -4.56
CA ARG A 309 -16.38 6.62 -3.15
C ARG A 309 -16.15 5.13 -3.00
N VAL A 310 -16.79 4.31 -3.84
CA VAL A 310 -16.64 2.86 -3.84
C VAL A 310 -15.20 2.48 -4.18
N ALA A 311 -14.65 3.07 -5.25
CA ALA A 311 -13.27 2.83 -5.66
C ALA A 311 -12.25 3.27 -4.61
N SER A 312 -12.46 4.44 -3.97
CA SER A 312 -11.57 4.91 -2.91
C SER A 312 -11.54 3.97 -1.71
N LEU A 313 -12.69 3.44 -1.28
CA LEU A 313 -12.76 2.45 -0.21
C LEU A 313 -12.11 1.14 -0.60
N ALA A 314 -12.38 0.61 -1.80
CA ALA A 314 -11.75 -0.62 -2.27
C ALA A 314 -10.21 -0.49 -2.31
N ASN A 315 -9.69 0.65 -2.77
CA ASN A 315 -8.26 0.95 -2.76
C ASN A 315 -7.71 1.11 -1.33
N ALA A 316 -8.47 1.72 -0.42
CA ALA A 316 -8.08 1.85 0.98
C ALA A 316 -7.96 0.47 1.65
N LEU A 317 -8.93 -0.43 1.42
CA LEU A 317 -8.92 -1.78 1.99
C LEU A 317 -7.78 -2.63 1.42
N THR A 318 -7.62 -2.67 0.10
CA THR A 318 -6.59 -3.49 -0.56
C THR A 318 -5.18 -2.97 -0.31
N GLY A 319 -4.98 -1.65 -0.28
CA GLY A 319 -3.68 -1.01 -0.12
C GLY A 319 -3.38 -0.61 1.33
N THR A 320 -4.13 0.38 1.85
CA THR A 320 -3.80 1.04 3.12
C THR A 320 -4.01 0.12 4.32
N GLU A 321 -5.18 -0.52 4.43
CA GLU A 321 -5.50 -1.38 5.57
C GLU A 321 -4.64 -2.64 5.59
N THR A 322 -4.48 -3.31 4.45
CA THR A 322 -3.55 -4.46 4.33
C THR A 322 -2.13 -4.08 4.76
N ARG A 323 -1.64 -2.91 4.35
CA ARG A 323 -0.31 -2.42 4.74
C ARG A 323 -0.23 -2.17 6.25
N LYS A 324 -1.20 -1.50 6.86
CA LYS A 324 -1.25 -1.26 8.31
C LYS A 324 -1.23 -2.55 9.12
N ILE A 325 -2.02 -3.55 8.69
CA ILE A 325 -2.03 -4.88 9.33
C ILE A 325 -0.62 -5.49 9.28
N ASN A 326 0.01 -5.48 8.10
CA ASN A 326 1.34 -6.08 7.92
C ASN A 326 2.44 -5.34 8.71
N GLU A 327 2.39 -4.01 8.76
CA GLU A 327 3.33 -3.19 9.55
C GLU A 327 3.15 -3.42 11.05
N SER A 328 1.91 -3.44 11.54
CA SER A 328 1.61 -3.73 12.95
C SER A 328 2.03 -5.14 13.33
N GLU A 329 1.74 -6.13 12.48
CA GLU A 329 2.13 -7.52 12.72
C GLU A 329 3.64 -7.66 12.79
N ARG A 330 4.35 -7.14 11.76
CA ARG A 330 5.80 -7.23 11.67
C ARG A 330 6.48 -6.66 12.92
N TYR A 331 6.05 -5.50 13.39
CA TYR A 331 6.66 -4.88 14.59
C TYR A 331 6.59 -5.80 15.82
N VAL A 332 5.42 -6.37 16.10
CA VAL A 332 5.23 -7.21 17.28
C VAL A 332 5.91 -8.57 17.11
N VAL A 333 5.81 -9.15 15.91
CA VAL A 333 6.48 -10.41 15.55
C VAL A 333 7.99 -10.28 15.68
N ASP A 334 8.61 -9.29 15.03
CA ASP A 334 10.06 -9.09 15.05
C ASP A 334 10.56 -8.85 16.48
N GLY A 335 9.79 -8.11 17.28
CA GLY A 335 10.12 -7.89 18.70
C GLY A 335 10.12 -9.17 19.52
N LEU A 336 9.05 -9.97 19.44
CA LEU A 336 8.94 -11.23 20.17
C LEU A 336 9.95 -12.28 19.68
N ASP A 337 10.18 -12.36 18.37
CA ASP A 337 11.15 -13.26 17.75
C ASP A 337 12.58 -12.89 18.18
N GLY A 338 12.92 -11.61 18.12
CA GLY A 338 14.22 -11.10 18.57
C GLY A 338 14.47 -11.41 20.04
N PHE A 339 13.50 -11.14 20.92
CA PHE A 339 13.65 -11.43 22.34
C PHE A 339 13.76 -12.92 22.65
N ALA A 340 13.02 -13.78 21.94
CA ALA A 340 13.13 -15.22 22.14
C ALA A 340 14.48 -15.77 21.64
N ALA A 341 14.99 -15.23 20.52
CA ALA A 341 16.32 -15.57 20.01
C ALA A 341 17.44 -15.12 20.95
N ASP A 342 17.36 -13.91 21.49
CA ASP A 342 18.29 -13.42 22.53
C ASP A 342 18.25 -14.30 23.77
N GLY A 343 17.07 -14.76 24.18
CA GLY A 343 16.89 -15.71 25.27
C GLY A 343 17.62 -17.03 25.06
N VAL A 344 17.58 -17.58 23.84
CA VAL A 344 18.33 -18.78 23.49
C VAL A 344 19.84 -18.52 23.58
N ARG A 345 20.33 -17.41 23.02
CA ARG A 345 21.76 -17.08 23.05
C ARG A 345 22.27 -16.95 24.49
N VAL A 346 21.53 -16.23 25.34
CA VAL A 346 21.87 -16.08 26.76
C VAL A 346 21.83 -17.43 27.48
N ALA A 347 20.82 -18.26 27.22
CA ALA A 347 20.74 -19.61 27.78
C ALA A 347 21.93 -20.48 27.34
N GLU A 348 22.38 -20.37 26.10
CA GLU A 348 23.58 -21.06 25.59
C GLU A 348 24.85 -20.61 26.29
N ASP A 349 25.05 -19.30 26.46
CA ASP A 349 26.21 -18.74 27.17
C ASP A 349 26.25 -19.23 28.62
N LEU A 350 25.11 -19.28 29.30
CA LEU A 350 25.01 -19.73 30.70
C LEU A 350 25.24 -21.25 30.83
N LEU A 351 24.76 -22.05 29.88
CA LEU A 351 24.98 -23.50 29.85
C LEU A 351 26.44 -23.91 29.65
N GLN A 352 27.29 -23.00 29.17
CA GLN A 352 28.73 -23.24 28.97
C GLN A 352 29.57 -22.95 30.22
N ILE A 353 28.97 -22.45 31.30
CA ILE A 353 29.72 -22.14 32.52
C ILE A 353 30.15 -23.45 33.18
N ASP A 354 31.47 -23.61 33.28
CA ASP A 354 32.14 -24.68 34.03
C ASP A 354 32.18 -24.30 35.52
N PRO A 355 31.74 -25.17 36.45
CA PRO A 355 31.88 -24.92 37.89
C PRO A 355 33.33 -24.69 38.36
N GLY A 356 34.33 -25.18 37.61
CA GLY A 356 35.74 -24.94 37.89
C GLY A 356 36.27 -23.57 37.43
N ASP A 357 35.50 -22.81 36.65
CA ASP A 357 35.87 -21.44 36.25
C ASP A 357 35.45 -20.43 37.32
N GLU A 358 36.36 -20.15 38.25
CA GLU A 358 36.14 -19.23 39.37
C GLU A 358 35.63 -17.86 38.92
N ASN A 359 36.14 -17.33 37.79
CA ASN A 359 35.74 -16.03 37.29
C ASN A 359 34.28 -16.05 36.79
N LYS A 360 33.90 -17.09 36.04
CA LYS A 360 32.53 -17.25 35.57
C LYS A 360 31.57 -17.52 36.72
N MET A 361 31.96 -18.34 37.68
CA MET A 361 31.20 -18.59 38.90
C MET A 361 30.94 -17.30 39.67
N GLN A 362 31.95 -16.46 39.87
CA GLN A 362 31.79 -15.17 40.54
C GLN A 362 30.91 -14.20 39.71
N GLN A 363 31.07 -14.16 38.39
CA GLN A 363 30.35 -13.22 37.52
C GLN A 363 28.86 -13.57 37.34
N HIS A 364 28.50 -14.85 37.35
CA HIS A 364 27.15 -15.28 36.97
C HIS A 364 26.35 -15.91 38.12
N VAL A 365 27.01 -16.42 39.16
CA VAL A 365 26.36 -17.23 40.20
C VAL A 365 26.60 -16.67 41.59
N LEU A 366 27.87 -16.65 42.03
CA LEU A 366 28.26 -16.42 43.42
C LEU A 366 28.42 -14.93 43.77
N GLY A 367 28.60 -14.06 42.79
CA GLY A 367 28.66 -12.62 43.03
C GLY A 367 27.33 -12.07 43.52
N GLU A 368 27.39 -10.98 44.29
CA GLU A 368 26.21 -10.36 44.89
C GLU A 368 25.09 -10.07 43.86
N GLY A 369 23.95 -10.74 44.07
CA GLY A 369 22.75 -10.63 43.23
C GLY A 369 22.87 -11.23 41.82
N GLN A 370 23.99 -11.87 41.45
CA GLN A 370 24.19 -12.38 40.09
C GLN A 370 23.25 -13.53 39.74
N LEU A 371 23.12 -14.52 40.64
CA LEU A 371 22.18 -15.61 40.44
C LEU A 371 20.75 -15.08 40.26
N ALA A 372 20.28 -14.22 41.17
CA ALA A 372 18.95 -13.64 41.10
C ALA A 372 18.70 -12.89 39.78
N ARG A 373 19.67 -12.06 39.34
CA ARG A 373 19.59 -11.33 38.06
C ARG A 373 19.50 -12.27 36.86
N ASN A 374 20.34 -13.31 36.81
CA ASN A 374 20.31 -14.27 35.70
C ASN A 374 19.01 -15.09 35.68
N MET A 375 18.50 -15.48 36.85
CA MET A 375 17.23 -16.19 37.00
C MET A 375 16.04 -15.34 36.55
N GLU A 376 16.00 -14.05 36.94
CA GLU A 376 14.97 -13.10 36.51
C GLU A 376 15.04 -12.82 35.00
N MET A 377 16.24 -12.67 34.45
CA MET A 377 16.48 -12.50 33.02
C MET A 377 15.95 -13.69 32.21
N LEU A 378 16.31 -14.92 32.62
CA LEU A 378 15.80 -16.15 31.98
C LEU A 378 14.29 -16.26 32.09
N ALA A 379 13.70 -15.96 33.25
CA ALA A 379 12.25 -15.97 33.44
C ALA A 379 11.54 -14.97 32.50
N THR A 380 12.08 -13.77 32.36
CA THR A 380 11.56 -12.73 31.46
C THR A 380 11.63 -13.15 30.00
N MET A 381 12.77 -13.71 29.57
CA MET A 381 12.96 -14.19 28.19
C MET A 381 12.06 -15.40 27.89
N ARG A 382 11.92 -16.32 28.84
CA ARG A 382 11.01 -17.47 28.75
C ARG A 382 9.56 -17.01 28.58
N HIS A 383 9.11 -16.04 29.37
CA HIS A 383 7.77 -15.46 29.22
C HIS A 383 7.56 -14.87 27.82
N ARG A 384 8.55 -14.17 27.26
CA ARG A 384 8.47 -13.63 25.89
C ARG A 384 8.37 -14.73 24.82
N ALA A 385 9.10 -15.84 24.97
CA ALA A 385 8.96 -16.97 24.04
C ALA A 385 7.58 -17.64 24.12
N GLU A 386 6.99 -17.72 25.32
CA GLU A 386 5.60 -18.19 25.49
C GLU A 386 4.58 -17.25 24.83
N MET A 387 4.80 -15.94 24.97
CA MET A 387 4.00 -14.92 24.29
C MET A 387 4.11 -15.03 22.76
N ALA A 388 5.32 -15.28 22.24
CA ALA A 388 5.54 -15.56 20.81
C ALA A 388 4.78 -16.82 20.36
N ARG A 389 4.75 -17.89 21.18
CA ARG A 389 3.99 -19.12 20.89
C ARG A 389 2.49 -18.87 20.76
N ILE A 390 1.93 -18.05 21.64
CA ILE A 390 0.52 -17.66 21.58
C ILE A 390 0.25 -16.84 20.32
N LEU A 391 1.15 -15.92 19.99
CA LEU A 391 1.06 -15.11 18.79
C LEU A 391 1.05 -15.97 17.52
N ASP A 392 2.03 -16.88 17.39
CA ASP A 392 2.17 -17.76 16.23
C ASP A 392 0.91 -18.59 15.98
N LYS A 393 0.33 -19.14 17.06
CA LYS A 393 -0.91 -19.90 16.99
C LYS A 393 -2.12 -19.04 16.60
N THR A 394 -2.19 -17.80 17.12
CA THR A 394 -3.36 -16.93 16.90
C THR A 394 -3.36 -16.31 15.51
N LEU A 395 -2.17 -16.00 14.97
CA LEU A 395 -2.02 -15.47 13.61
C LEU A 395 -1.99 -16.57 12.54
N GLU A 396 -1.86 -17.84 12.94
CA GLU A 396 -1.62 -18.98 12.04
C GLU A 396 -0.36 -18.77 11.19
N ARG A 397 0.73 -18.33 11.83
CA ARG A 397 2.00 -18.02 11.14
C ARG A 397 2.52 -19.24 10.41
N GLU A 398 2.96 -19.04 9.17
CA GLU A 398 3.67 -20.06 8.40
C GLU A 398 5.11 -20.18 8.92
N ASN A 399 5.53 -21.41 9.23
CA ASN A 399 6.91 -21.76 9.63
C ASN A 399 7.49 -20.93 10.79
N PRO A 400 6.82 -20.80 11.95
CA PRO A 400 7.39 -20.11 13.10
C PRO A 400 8.62 -20.88 13.66
N PRO A 401 9.56 -20.19 14.33
CA PRO A 401 10.59 -20.84 15.13
C PRO A 401 10.01 -21.83 16.14
N SER A 402 10.77 -22.87 16.50
CA SER A 402 10.35 -23.85 17.52
C SER A 402 10.33 -23.23 18.92
N ARG A 403 9.17 -22.71 19.34
CA ARG A 403 9.02 -22.06 20.66
C ARG A 403 9.24 -23.00 21.82
N ASP A 404 8.83 -24.25 21.67
CA ASP A 404 9.06 -25.28 22.69
C ASP A 404 10.55 -25.52 22.89
N ALA A 405 11.34 -25.56 21.81
CA ALA A 405 12.81 -25.68 21.92
C ALA A 405 13.44 -24.43 22.56
N GLN A 406 12.96 -23.24 22.23
CA GLN A 406 13.44 -21.98 22.83
C GLN A 406 13.17 -21.97 24.35
N VAL A 407 11.93 -22.27 24.77
CA VAL A 407 11.53 -22.35 26.18
C VAL A 407 12.34 -23.44 26.91
N GLN A 408 12.47 -24.63 26.33
CA GLN A 408 13.24 -25.72 26.92
C GLN A 408 14.70 -25.33 27.15
N LYS A 409 15.32 -24.60 26.21
CA LYS A 409 16.72 -24.15 26.37
C LYS A 409 16.88 -23.22 27.57
N MET A 410 15.93 -22.30 27.78
CA MET A 410 15.93 -21.40 28.93
C MET A 410 15.66 -22.14 30.24
N ASP A 411 14.77 -23.13 30.24
CA ASP A 411 14.50 -23.98 31.41
C ASP A 411 15.74 -24.83 31.78
N LEU A 412 16.48 -25.34 30.80
CA LEU A 412 17.76 -26.03 31.03
C LEU A 412 18.82 -25.10 31.62
N ALA A 413 18.97 -23.87 31.08
CA ALA A 413 19.92 -22.90 31.62
C ALA A 413 19.60 -22.49 33.06
N LYS A 414 18.30 -22.37 33.38
CA LYS A 414 17.82 -22.12 34.75
C LYS A 414 18.26 -23.25 35.70
N GLY A 415 17.99 -24.50 35.33
CA GLY A 415 18.39 -25.67 36.13
C GLY A 415 19.92 -25.78 36.27
N HIS A 416 20.67 -25.44 35.23
CA HIS A 416 22.14 -25.40 35.29
C HIS A 416 22.65 -24.36 36.28
N LEU A 417 22.09 -23.14 36.29
CA LEU A 417 22.46 -22.11 37.26
C LEU A 417 22.14 -22.51 38.71
N GLU A 418 20.99 -23.15 38.94
CA GLU A 418 20.62 -23.67 40.27
C GLU A 418 21.63 -24.74 40.73
N GLU A 419 22.12 -25.58 39.82
CA GLU A 419 23.11 -26.60 40.14
C GLU A 419 24.50 -26.00 40.38
N LEU A 420 24.93 -25.06 39.53
CA LEU A 420 26.18 -24.31 39.73
C LEU A 420 26.17 -23.59 41.08
N ALA A 421 25.05 -22.99 41.48
CA ALA A 421 24.92 -22.34 42.78
C ALA A 421 25.18 -23.31 43.94
N LYS A 422 24.62 -24.53 43.88
CA LYS A 422 24.87 -25.56 44.91
C LYS A 422 26.33 -25.98 44.94
N ILE A 423 26.92 -26.28 43.78
CA ILE A 423 28.32 -26.70 43.67
C ILE A 423 29.24 -25.59 44.19
N GLY A 424 29.04 -24.36 43.71
CA GLY A 424 29.83 -23.20 44.11
C GLY A 424 29.77 -22.96 45.63
N LEU A 425 28.57 -22.92 46.21
CA LEU A 425 28.41 -22.72 47.66
C LEU A 425 29.00 -23.87 48.49
N ALA A 426 28.91 -25.11 48.01
CA ALA A 426 29.49 -26.28 48.67
C ALA A 426 31.03 -26.25 48.67
N GLU A 427 31.65 -25.67 47.64
CA GLU A 427 33.11 -25.52 47.51
C GLU A 427 33.65 -24.22 48.11
N MET A 428 32.81 -23.21 48.35
CA MET A 428 33.25 -21.95 48.98
C MET A 428 33.89 -22.20 50.35
N ARG A 429 35.11 -21.67 50.54
CA ARG A 429 35.86 -21.73 51.81
C ARG A 429 36.30 -20.34 52.24
N MET A 430 36.60 -20.19 53.53
CA MET A 430 37.39 -19.06 54.01
C MET A 430 38.77 -19.10 53.33
N PRO A 431 39.36 -17.95 52.97
CA PRO A 431 40.73 -17.92 52.48
C PRO A 431 41.68 -18.54 53.51
N LYS A 432 42.72 -19.22 53.03
CA LYS A 432 43.77 -19.71 53.91
C LYS A 432 44.41 -18.53 54.65
N ALA A 433 44.63 -18.70 55.96
CA ALA A 433 45.33 -17.70 56.75
C ALA A 433 46.75 -17.50 56.20
N ALA A 434 47.06 -16.28 55.80
CA ALA A 434 48.41 -15.85 55.43
C ALA A 434 49.28 -15.62 56.68
N SER A 435 48.65 -15.18 57.79
CA SER A 435 49.34 -14.94 59.06
C SER A 435 48.50 -15.37 60.26
N THR A 436 49.17 -15.81 61.31
CA THR A 436 48.59 -16.07 62.64
C THR A 436 49.06 -15.04 63.68
N SER A 437 49.58 -13.89 63.24
CA SER A 437 50.06 -12.83 64.13
C SER A 437 48.92 -12.24 64.96
N GLU A 438 49.07 -12.30 66.29
CA GLU A 438 48.12 -11.70 67.23
C GLU A 438 48.09 -10.17 67.10
N GLU A 439 49.23 -9.53 66.79
CA GLU A 439 49.32 -8.09 66.57
C GLU A 439 48.47 -7.64 65.36
N LEU A 440 48.59 -8.35 64.23
CA LEU A 440 47.81 -8.04 63.03
C LEU A 440 46.32 -8.34 63.23
N ARG A 441 46.01 -9.38 64.00
CA ARG A 441 44.62 -9.71 64.36
C ARG A 441 44.01 -8.60 65.21
N ASN A 442 44.70 -8.16 66.27
CA ASN A 442 44.23 -7.06 67.12
C ASN A 442 44.07 -5.77 66.31
N ALA A 443 45.04 -5.44 65.45
CA ALA A 443 44.92 -4.31 64.54
C ALA A 443 43.69 -4.39 63.63
N ALA A 444 43.40 -5.57 63.09
CA ALA A 444 42.21 -5.79 62.27
C ALA A 444 40.92 -5.63 63.08
N GLU A 445 40.81 -6.28 64.24
CA GLU A 445 39.63 -6.20 65.09
C GLU A 445 39.35 -4.77 65.58
N GLU A 446 40.37 -4.06 66.05
CA GLU A 446 40.26 -2.67 66.50
C GLU A 446 39.87 -1.73 65.36
N THR A 447 40.41 -1.96 64.17
CA THR A 447 40.11 -1.12 63.00
C THR A 447 38.70 -1.35 62.51
N LEU A 448 38.28 -2.61 62.35
CA LEU A 448 36.96 -2.95 61.84
C LEU A 448 35.84 -2.62 62.82
N LYS A 449 36.08 -2.62 64.14
CA LYS A 449 35.10 -2.19 65.16
C LYS A 449 34.82 -0.68 65.20
N LYS A 450 35.55 0.14 64.43
CA LYS A 450 35.30 1.59 64.38
C LYS A 450 33.95 1.87 63.73
N LYS A 451 33.09 2.62 64.43
CA LYS A 451 31.73 2.94 63.97
C LYS A 451 31.70 3.62 62.60
N ASP A 452 32.70 4.45 62.30
CA ASP A 452 32.82 5.20 61.04
C ASP A 452 32.92 4.30 59.79
N TYR A 453 33.24 3.01 59.96
CA TYR A 453 33.37 2.06 58.83
C TYR A 453 32.16 1.16 58.61
N GLU A 454 31.13 1.25 59.46
CA GLU A 454 29.86 0.51 59.31
C GLU A 454 30.03 -1.01 59.08
N VAL A 455 31.10 -1.59 59.64
CA VAL A 455 31.36 -3.02 59.60
C VAL A 455 30.39 -3.73 60.53
N GLY A 456 29.69 -4.75 60.03
CA GLY A 456 28.81 -5.57 60.84
C GLY A 456 29.58 -6.47 61.81
N GLU A 457 28.83 -7.15 62.69
CA GLU A 457 29.38 -8.26 63.47
C GLU A 457 29.89 -9.36 62.53
N TRP A 458 30.99 -10.03 62.87
CA TRP A 458 31.52 -11.15 62.09
C TRP A 458 31.60 -12.42 62.92
N THR A 459 31.29 -13.54 62.29
CA THR A 459 31.39 -14.88 62.90
C THR A 459 32.80 -15.44 62.83
N ARG A 460 33.57 -15.05 61.80
CA ARG A 460 34.97 -15.46 61.63
C ARG A 460 35.78 -14.36 60.95
N LEU A 461 37.04 -14.24 61.35
CA LEU A 461 38.02 -13.31 60.79
C LEU A 461 39.31 -14.07 60.48
N VAL A 462 39.84 -13.90 59.27
CA VAL A 462 41.11 -14.49 58.83
C VAL A 462 41.98 -13.42 58.19
N ILE A 463 43.24 -13.35 58.61
CA ILE A 463 44.24 -12.54 57.91
C ILE A 463 44.56 -13.25 56.60
N SER A 464 44.01 -12.76 55.51
CA SER A 464 44.03 -13.41 54.18
C SER A 464 45.20 -12.96 53.31
N GLY A 465 45.97 -11.94 53.72
CA GLY A 465 47.18 -11.52 53.04
C GLY A 465 48.28 -11.06 53.99
N ASP A 466 49.54 -11.27 53.60
CA ASP A 466 50.70 -10.88 54.39
C ASP A 466 50.82 -9.35 54.55
N LEU A 467 51.49 -8.94 55.62
CA LEU A 467 51.91 -7.55 55.82
C LEU A 467 52.95 -7.16 54.76
N ARG A 468 52.65 -6.11 54.01
CA ARG A 468 53.54 -5.56 52.97
C ARG A 468 53.83 -4.10 53.29
N GLU A 469 55.05 -3.69 52.99
CA GLU A 469 55.46 -2.30 53.08
C GLU A 469 55.54 -1.70 51.68
N HIS A 470 55.03 -0.48 51.55
CA HIS A 470 54.96 0.24 50.30
C HIS A 470 55.55 1.63 50.49
N LYS A 471 56.22 2.09 49.43
CA LYS A 471 56.72 3.45 49.30
C LYS A 471 56.31 3.99 47.94
N LYS A 472 55.73 5.19 47.92
CA LYS A 472 55.30 5.86 46.69
C LYS A 472 55.60 7.35 46.82
N ARG A 473 56.22 7.93 45.80
CA ARG A 473 56.32 9.38 45.67
C ARG A 473 55.28 9.86 44.66
N GLU A 474 54.46 10.81 45.04
CA GLU A 474 53.54 11.51 44.14
C GLU A 474 53.97 12.96 43.99
N GLY A 475 53.84 13.51 42.78
CA GLY A 475 54.14 14.90 42.49
C GLY A 475 52.89 15.61 42.02
N TRP A 476 52.60 16.76 42.61
CA TRP A 476 51.55 17.67 42.18
C TRP A 476 52.18 18.93 41.61
N ILE A 477 51.75 19.33 40.42
CA ILE A 477 52.22 20.56 39.78
C ILE A 477 51.07 21.56 39.84
N ASP A 478 51.31 22.67 40.54
CA ASP A 478 50.40 23.80 40.55
C ASP A 478 50.95 24.88 39.61
N PHE A 479 50.11 25.27 38.65
CA PHE A 479 50.46 26.24 37.61
C PHE A 479 49.80 27.57 37.94
N ASP A 480 50.61 28.55 38.36
CA ASP A 480 50.19 29.95 38.45
C ASP A 480 50.81 30.78 37.30
N THR A 481 50.22 31.94 37.05
CA THR A 481 50.57 32.90 35.99
C THR A 481 52.00 33.43 36.05
N VAL A 482 52.66 33.39 37.23
CA VAL A 482 54.03 33.89 37.44
C VAL A 482 54.97 32.82 38.01
N THR A 483 54.45 31.81 38.71
CA THR A 483 55.25 30.74 39.35
C THR A 483 54.63 29.37 39.14
N THR A 484 55.46 28.38 38.84
CA THR A 484 55.07 26.96 38.89
C THR A 484 55.67 26.35 40.15
N SER A 485 54.84 25.78 41.02
CA SER A 485 55.30 25.03 42.19
C SER A 485 55.07 23.55 41.98
N VAL A 486 56.11 22.75 42.22
CA VAL A 486 56.03 21.28 42.24
C VAL A 486 56.12 20.83 43.68
N THR A 487 55.07 20.20 44.17
CA THR A 487 55.02 19.62 45.51
C THR A 487 55.14 18.11 45.40
N PHE A 488 56.11 17.53 46.09
CA PHE A 488 56.27 16.08 46.18
C PHE A 488 55.81 15.59 47.54
N TYR A 489 54.99 14.55 47.56
CA TYR A 489 54.61 13.83 48.77
C TYR A 489 55.19 12.42 48.72
N ASP A 490 55.88 12.05 49.80
CA ASP A 490 56.38 10.69 50.02
C ASP A 490 55.40 9.95 50.92
N TYR A 491 54.72 8.95 50.35
CA TYR A 491 53.84 8.05 51.07
C TYR A 491 54.62 6.79 51.45
N GLU A 492 54.62 6.48 52.73
CA GLU A 492 55.11 5.21 53.25
C GLU A 492 53.99 4.57 54.06
N TRP A 493 53.62 3.34 53.73
CA TRP A 493 52.58 2.64 54.47
C TRP A 493 52.81 1.14 54.52
N LYS A 494 52.23 0.52 55.54
CA LYS A 494 52.06 -0.93 55.62
C LYS A 494 50.64 -1.29 55.24
N GLU A 495 50.45 -2.39 54.52
CA GLU A 495 49.11 -2.92 54.24
C GLU A 495 49.04 -4.43 54.38
N PHE A 496 47.85 -4.92 54.74
CA PHE A 496 47.53 -6.35 54.73
C PHE A 496 46.04 -6.53 54.45
N PHE A 497 45.64 -7.76 54.15
CA PHE A 497 44.26 -8.11 53.85
C PHE A 497 43.66 -8.97 54.95
N VAL A 498 42.41 -8.71 55.26
CA VAL A 498 41.62 -9.48 56.21
C VAL A 498 40.27 -9.82 55.61
N THR A 499 39.89 -11.08 55.71
CA THR A 499 38.59 -11.57 55.28
C THR A 499 37.71 -11.84 56.49
N THR A 500 36.53 -11.23 56.50
CA THR A 500 35.49 -11.45 57.51
C THR A 500 34.34 -12.25 56.92
N ALA A 501 33.75 -13.14 57.72
CA ALA A 501 32.47 -13.78 57.44
C ALA A 501 31.39 -13.08 58.28
N GLU A 502 30.44 -12.44 57.63
CA GLU A 502 29.45 -11.56 58.28
C GLU A 502 28.02 -12.04 57.96
N PRO A 503 27.14 -12.21 58.96
CA PRO A 503 25.74 -12.56 58.73
C PRO A 503 24.96 -11.36 58.21
N ILE A 504 24.23 -11.54 57.11
CA ILE A 504 23.34 -10.54 56.50
C ILE A 504 22.01 -11.22 56.20
N GLY A 505 20.99 -10.90 57.01
CA GLY A 505 19.71 -11.62 56.97
C GLY A 505 19.92 -13.10 57.31
N ASP A 506 19.47 -13.99 56.43
CA ASP A 506 19.57 -15.44 56.60
C ASP A 506 20.86 -16.05 55.98
N GLU A 507 21.73 -15.22 55.38
CA GLU A 507 22.95 -15.66 54.69
C GLU A 507 24.22 -15.18 55.41
N THR A 508 25.34 -15.88 55.20
CA THR A 508 26.68 -15.42 55.62
C THR A 508 27.50 -15.03 54.40
N TRP A 509 28.08 -13.83 54.42
CA TRP A 509 28.83 -13.26 53.30
C TRP A 509 30.30 -13.04 53.65
N LEU A 510 31.18 -13.28 52.68
CA LEU A 510 32.60 -12.97 52.78
C LEU A 510 32.87 -11.52 52.36
N PHE A 511 33.56 -10.78 53.24
CA PHE A 511 34.07 -9.43 52.96
C PHE A 511 35.58 -9.45 52.94
N PHE A 512 36.18 -8.96 51.85
CA PHE A 512 37.60 -8.70 51.77
C PHE A 512 37.87 -7.25 52.15
N ASN A 513 38.69 -7.06 53.18
CA ASN A 513 39.02 -5.76 53.73
C ASN A 513 40.52 -5.51 53.56
N ARG A 514 40.89 -4.35 53.01
CA ARG A 514 42.28 -3.90 52.91
C ARG A 514 42.56 -2.90 54.01
N LEU A 515 43.50 -3.22 54.89
CA LEU A 515 43.89 -2.34 55.98
C LEU A 515 45.23 -1.68 55.68
N ARG A 516 45.35 -0.38 55.99
CA ARG A 516 46.58 0.40 55.79
C ARG A 516 47.01 1.15 57.04
N PHE A 517 48.32 1.25 57.24
CA PHE A 517 48.97 2.04 58.29
C PHE A 517 50.00 2.97 57.65
N TYR A 518 49.69 4.26 57.55
CA TYR A 518 50.62 5.24 56.98
C TYR A 518 51.61 5.75 58.03
N THR A 519 52.90 5.73 57.69
CA THR A 519 53.99 6.35 58.47
C THR A 519 54.41 7.69 57.87
N SER A 520 54.13 7.91 56.59
CA SER A 520 54.34 9.19 55.89
C SER A 520 53.25 9.39 54.83
N GLY A 521 52.90 10.65 54.58
CA GLY A 521 51.91 11.06 53.59
C GLY A 521 51.70 12.57 53.59
N ASP A 522 50.68 13.04 52.86
CA ASP A 522 50.29 14.45 52.86
C ASP A 522 49.60 14.88 54.17
N SER A 523 49.20 16.16 54.24
CA SER A 523 48.55 16.73 55.43
C SER A 523 47.17 16.16 55.76
N THR A 524 46.53 15.43 54.84
CA THR A 524 45.21 14.81 55.02
C THR A 524 45.29 13.32 55.32
N THR A 525 46.47 12.73 55.15
CA THR A 525 46.69 11.29 55.32
C THR A 525 46.63 10.93 56.81
N PRO A 526 45.81 9.95 57.21
CA PRO A 526 45.74 9.50 58.60
C PRO A 526 47.00 8.71 58.97
N LEU A 527 47.96 9.38 59.63
CA LEU A 527 49.22 8.79 60.04
C LEU A 527 49.12 8.02 61.37
N ASN A 528 50.02 7.05 61.54
CA ASN A 528 50.25 6.30 62.78
C ASN A 528 49.03 5.57 63.34
N ARG A 529 48.09 5.18 62.47
CA ARG A 529 46.92 4.37 62.82
C ARG A 529 46.50 3.48 61.66
N TRP A 530 45.90 2.34 61.98
CA TRP A 530 45.27 1.47 60.99
C TRP A 530 43.93 2.05 60.53
N ILE A 531 43.73 2.04 59.21
CA ILE A 531 42.50 2.44 58.54
C ILE A 531 41.97 1.34 57.63
N LEU A 532 40.65 1.30 57.45
CA LEU A 532 40.01 0.52 56.40
C LEU A 532 40.14 1.30 55.09
N ALA A 533 41.01 0.84 54.20
CA ALA A 533 41.26 1.50 52.92
C ALA A 533 40.32 1.01 51.81
N ASP A 534 39.82 -0.22 51.92
CA ASP A 534 38.91 -0.81 50.96
C ASP A 534 38.12 -1.96 51.59
N ARG A 535 36.90 -2.16 51.12
CA ARG A 535 36.01 -3.23 51.59
C ARG A 535 35.13 -3.69 50.43
N ILE A 536 35.19 -4.98 50.13
CA ILE A 536 34.48 -5.61 49.02
C ILE A 536 33.65 -6.77 49.55
N LYS A 537 32.33 -6.71 49.36
CA LYS A 537 31.42 -7.84 49.55
C LYS A 537 31.59 -8.79 48.37
N THR A 538 31.88 -10.07 48.63
CA THR A 538 32.26 -11.02 47.58
C THR A 538 31.18 -12.06 47.31
N THR A 539 31.16 -13.12 48.09
CA THR A 539 30.37 -14.33 47.84
C THR A 539 29.74 -14.84 49.13
N PRO A 540 28.56 -15.48 49.08
CA PRO A 540 28.02 -16.18 50.23
C PRO A 540 28.85 -17.41 50.57
N ILE A 541 28.83 -17.80 51.83
CA ILE A 541 29.46 -19.02 52.33
C ILE A 541 28.49 -19.74 53.27
N LEU A 542 28.45 -21.08 53.17
CA LEU A 542 27.68 -21.88 54.10
C LEU A 542 28.35 -21.86 55.49
N PRO A 543 27.59 -21.75 56.60
CA PRO A 543 28.17 -21.73 57.95
C PRO A 543 29.09 -22.92 58.25
N GLU A 544 28.75 -24.11 57.76
CA GLU A 544 29.56 -25.33 57.87
C GLU A 544 30.91 -25.29 57.13
N ASN A 545 31.10 -24.33 56.22
CA ASN A 545 32.34 -24.14 55.46
C ASN A 545 33.25 -23.08 56.07
N LEU A 546 32.85 -22.41 57.16
CA LEU A 546 33.69 -21.42 57.83
C LEU A 546 34.96 -22.04 58.42
N ASP A 547 34.88 -23.30 58.85
CA ASP A 547 35.95 -24.01 59.57
C ASP A 547 36.67 -25.09 58.74
N LYS A 548 36.19 -25.40 57.54
CA LYS A 548 36.85 -26.28 56.57
C LYS A 548 37.99 -25.54 55.88
#